data_AF-A0AAW3ZQ49-F1
#
_entry.id   AF-A0AAW3ZQ49-F1
#
_cell.length_a   1.000
_cell.length_b   1.000
_cell.length_c   1.000
_cell.angle_alpha   90.00
_cell.angle_beta   90.00
_cell.angle_gamma   90.00
#
_symmetry.space_group_name_H-M   'P 1'
#
loop_
_entity.id
_entity.type
_entity.pdbx_description
1 polymer ?
#
loop_
_entity_poly.entity_id
_entity_poly.type
_entity_poly.pdbx_seq_one_letter_code
_entity_poly.pdbx_strand_id
1 'polypeptide(L)' 'MDFSTLEREALALPVDERAQLARDLLASLEGLSDQELELLWQAEASARAKQLLSGETQGIAAEDVFREAEAHFR' A
#
# COMPACT_ATOMS: atom_id res chain seq x y z
N MET A 1 -14.97 -14.79 -11.02
CA MET A 1 -13.60 -14.25 -10.96
C MET A 1 -13.35 -13.85 -9.52
N ASP A 2 -12.32 -14.38 -8.88
CA ASP A 2 -11.94 -14.03 -7.51
C ASP A 2 -10.88 -12.93 -7.49
N PHE A 3 -10.61 -12.36 -6.32
CA PHE A 3 -9.65 -11.26 -6.17
C PHE A 3 -8.25 -11.66 -6.64
N SER A 4 -7.78 -12.86 -6.27
CA SER A 4 -6.46 -13.36 -6.64
C SER A 4 -6.28 -13.52 -8.15
N THR A 5 -7.35 -13.83 -8.89
CA THR A 5 -7.32 -13.84 -10.35
C THR A 5 -7.26 -12.43 -10.93
N LEU A 6 -8.09 -11.51 -10.41
CA LEU A 6 -8.09 -10.11 -10.85
C LEU A 6 -6.74 -9.42 -10.60
N GLU A 7 -6.16 -9.63 -9.42
CA GLU A 7 -4.85 -9.08 -9.05
C GLU A 7 -3.75 -9.58 -9.99
N ARG A 8 -3.71 -10.89 -10.25
CA ARG A 8 -2.73 -11.49 -11.17
C ARG A 8 -2.87 -10.92 -12.58
N GLU A 9 -4.10 -10.75 -13.06
CA GLU A 9 -4.37 -10.18 -14.39
C GLU A 9 -3.97 -8.70 -14.46
N ALA A 10 -4.30 -7.91 -13.44
CA ALA A 10 -3.89 -6.51 -13.34
C ALA A 10 -2.36 -6.34 -13.30
N LEU A 11 -1.67 -7.22 -12.57
CA LEU A 11 -0.20 -7.22 -12.51
C LEU A 11 0.44 -7.65 -13.84
N ALA A 12 -0.24 -8.46 -14.64
CA ALA A 12 0.24 -8.92 -15.95
C ALA A 12 0.10 -7.88 -17.08
N LEU A 13 -0.59 -6.76 -16.84
CA LEU A 13 -0.74 -5.69 -17.82
C LEU A 13 0.61 -5.06 -18.23
N PRO A 14 0.73 -4.49 -19.44
CA PRO A 14 1.79 -3.54 -19.78
C PRO A 14 1.92 -2.42 -18.75
N VAL A 15 3.12 -1.84 -18.60
CA VAL A 15 3.40 -0.87 -17.53
C VAL A 15 2.53 0.39 -17.60
N ASP A 16 2.24 0.86 -18.80
CA ASP A 16 1.37 1.99 -19.10
C ASP A 16 -0.10 1.70 -18.76
N GLU A 17 -0.61 0.53 -19.14
CA GLU A 17 -1.96 0.09 -18.79
C GLU A 17 -2.12 -0.15 -17.29
N ARG A 18 -1.11 -0.75 -16.63
CA ARG A 18 -1.11 -0.94 -15.18
C ARG A 18 -1.06 0.40 -14.44
N ALA A 19 -0.28 1.36 -14.91
CA ALA A 19 -0.24 2.70 -14.34
C ALA A 19 -1.58 3.43 -14.51
N GLN A 20 -2.21 3.28 -15.68
CA GLN A 20 -3.54 3.80 -15.95
C GLN A 20 -4.58 3.21 -14.98
N LEU A 21 -4.61 1.89 -14.84
CA LEU A 21 -5.51 1.20 -13.93
C LEU A 21 -5.27 1.61 -12.47
N ALA A 22 -4.00 1.72 -12.04
CA ALA A 22 -3.66 2.17 -10.70
C ALA A 22 -4.19 3.60 -10.42
N ARG A 23 -4.06 4.52 -11.39
CA ARG A 23 -4.59 5.87 -11.29
C ARG A 23 -6.12 5.87 -11.15
N ASP A 24 -6.81 5.09 -11.97
CA ASP A 24 -8.27 5.06 -11.98
C ASP A 24 -8.83 4.43 -10.69
N LEU A 25 -8.17 3.38 -10.19
CA LEU A 25 -8.48 2.79 -8.88
C LEU A 25 -8.25 3.78 -7.75
N LEU A 26 -7.13 4.51 -7.74
CA LEU A 26 -6.89 5.57 -6.74
C LEU A 26 -7.98 6.66 -6.78
N ALA A 27 -8.32 7.16 -7.97
CA ALA A 27 -9.37 8.17 -8.13
C ALA A 27 -10.74 7.65 -7.64
N SER A 28 -11.02 6.36 -7.81
CA SER A 28 -12.27 5.75 -7.31
C SER A 28 -12.39 5.77 -5.78
N LEU A 29 -11.27 5.86 -5.05
CA LEU A 29 -11.24 5.92 -3.59
C LEU A 29 -11.48 7.34 -3.06
N GLU A 30 -11.32 8.38 -3.89
CA GLU A 30 -11.52 9.78 -3.48
C GLU A 30 -12.99 10.12 -3.18
N GLY A 31 -13.94 9.28 -3.63
CA GLY A 31 -15.37 9.44 -3.35
C GLY A 31 -15.84 8.83 -2.03
N LEU A 32 -14.95 8.19 -1.27
CA LEU A 32 -15.28 7.58 0.02
C LEU A 32 -15.53 8.64 1.08
N SER A 33 -16.47 8.37 1.98
CA SER A 33 -16.65 9.15 3.20
C SER A 33 -15.48 8.95 4.17
N ASP A 34 -15.26 9.92 5.06
CA ASP A 34 -14.23 9.81 6.11
C ASP A 34 -14.39 8.54 6.96
N GLN A 35 -15.63 8.11 7.18
CA GLN A 35 -15.92 6.89 7.94
C GLN A 35 -15.50 5.62 7.19
N GLU A 36 -15.72 5.57 5.88
CA GLU A 36 -15.28 4.44 5.04
C GLU A 36 -13.76 4.39 4.94
N LEU A 37 -13.11 5.55 4.78
CA LEU A 37 -11.66 5.67 4.78
C LEU A 37 -11.04 5.20 6.09
N GLU A 38 -11.59 5.63 7.23
CA GLU A 38 -11.11 5.23 8.55
C GLU A 38 -11.18 3.71 8.75
N LEU A 39 -12.29 3.07 8.33
CA LEU A 39 -12.45 1.62 8.43
C LEU A 39 -11.42 0.86 7.58
N LEU A 40 -11.15 1.33 6.35
CA LEU A 40 -10.14 0.73 5.47
C LEU A 40 -8.73 0.89 6.06
N TRP A 41 -8.41 2.08 6.61
CA TRP A 41 -7.11 2.33 7.25
C TRP A 41 -6.91 1.51 8.52
N GLN A 42 -7.93 1.34 9.35
CA GLN A 42 -7.86 0.50 10.54
C GLN A 42 -7.58 -0.97 10.19
N ALA A 43 -8.23 -1.48 9.15
CA ALA A 43 -8.02 -2.84 8.66
C ALA A 43 -6.57 -3.02 8.16
N GLU A 44 -6.07 -2.08 7.35
CA GLU A 44 -4.70 -2.11 6.82
C GLU A 44 -3.65 -1.98 7.94
N ALA A 45 -3.84 -1.05 8.87
CA ALA A 45 -2.94 -0.87 10.01
C ALA A 45 -2.85 -2.14 10.86
N SER A 46 -3.98 -2.80 11.10
CA SER A 46 -4.05 -4.06 11.84
C SER A 46 -3.34 -5.20 11.10
N ALA A 47 -3.53 -5.29 9.78
CA ALA A 47 -2.86 -6.28 8.93
C ALA A 47 -1.33 -6.09 8.95
N ARG A 48 -0.85 -4.86 8.75
CA ARG A 48 0.58 -4.54 8.78
C ARG A 48 1.21 -4.79 10.14
N ALA A 49 0.53 -4.43 11.23
CA ALA A 49 1.01 -4.70 12.59
C ALA A 49 1.20 -6.22 12.79
N LYS A 50 0.25 -7.04 12.31
CA LYS A 50 0.36 -8.50 12.38
C LYS A 50 1.55 -9.03 11.59
N GLN A 51 1.75 -8.56 10.35
CA GLN A 51 2.89 -8.98 9.50
C GLN A 51 4.25 -8.61 10.10
N LEU A 52 4.34 -7.43 10.74
CA LEU A 52 5.56 -6.99 11.41
C LEU A 52 5.84 -7.83 12.66
N LEU A 53 4.82 -8.03 13.51
CA LEU A 53 4.96 -8.80 14.75
C LEU A 53 5.18 -10.30 14.51
N SER A 54 4.70 -10.84 13.39
CA SER A 54 4.93 -12.24 13.00
C SER A 54 6.33 -12.47 12.40
N GLY A 55 7.04 -11.39 12.01
CA GLY A 55 8.30 -11.47 11.28
C GLY A 55 8.15 -11.79 9.79
N GLU A 56 6.93 -11.80 9.25
CA GLU A 56 6.67 -11.92 7.80
C GLU A 56 7.24 -10.72 7.05
N THR A 57 7.25 -9.55 7.68
CA THR A 57 7.90 -8.34 7.18
C THR A 57 9.02 -7.90 8.13
N GLN A 58 10.21 -7.65 7.60
CA GLN A 58 11.33 -7.09 8.37
C GLN A 58 11.21 -5.56 8.43
N GLY A 59 11.25 -5.02 9.64
CA GLY A 59 11.38 -3.58 9.86
C GLY A 59 12.79 -3.07 9.58
N ILE A 60 12.91 -1.77 9.35
CA ILE A 60 14.19 -1.06 9.27
C ILE A 60 14.45 -0.42 10.63
N ALA A 61 15.69 -0.45 11.11
CA ALA A 61 16.04 0.21 12.36
C ALA A 61 15.80 1.72 12.24
N ALA A 62 15.16 2.31 13.25
CA ALA A 62 14.80 3.73 13.24
C ALA A 62 16.02 4.65 12.99
N GLU A 63 17.18 4.31 13.55
CA GLU A 63 18.44 5.05 13.37
C GLU A 63 18.87 5.11 11.90
N ASP A 64 18.68 4.03 11.15
CA ASP A 64 19.02 3.98 9.73
C ASP A 64 18.07 4.86 8.91
N VAL A 65 16.77 4.81 9.22
CA VAL A 65 15.75 5.66 8.57
C VAL A 65 16.02 7.14 8.79
N PHE A 66 16.31 7.56 10.04
CA PHE A 66 16.60 8.96 10.34
C PHE A 66 17.88 9.44 9.65
N ARG A 67 18.93 8.62 9.66
CA ARG A 67 20.19 8.95 8.99
C ARG A 67 20.01 9.16 7.49
N GLU A 68 19.22 8.31 6.84
CA GLU A 68 18.91 8.44 5.40
C GLU A 68 18.07 9.69 5.10
N ALA A 69 17.05 9.96 5.90
CA ALA A 69 16.23 11.16 5.75
C ALA A 69 17.06 12.45 5.91
N GLU A 70 17.93 12.54 6.92
CA GLU A 70 18.81 13.70 7.12
C GLU A 70 19.80 13.90 5.96
N ALA A 71 20.28 12.83 5.35
CA ALA A 71 21.17 12.91 4.19
C ALA A 71 20.44 13.37 2.93
N HIS A 72 19.16 13.02 2.78
CA HIS A 72 18.36 13.37 1.60
C HIS A 72 17.75 14.79 1.64
N PHE A 73 17.48 15.34 2.83
CA PHE A 73 16.84 16.64 3.00
C PHE A 73 17.79 17.78 3.41
N ARG A 74 19.10 17.60 3.25
CA ARG A 74 20.12 18.66 3.31
C ARG A 74 20.52 19.12 1.92
#